data_AF-A0A7V8YXF2-F1
#
_entry.id   AF-A0A7V8YXF2-F1
#
_cell.length_a   1.000
_cell.length_b   1.000
_cell.length_c   1.000
_cell.angle_alpha   90.00
_cell.angle_beta   90.00
_cell.angle_gamma   90.00
#
_symmetry.space_group_name_H-M   'P 1'
#
loop_
_entity.id
_entity.type
_entity.pdbx_description
1 polymer ?
#
loop_
_entity_poly.entity_id
_entity_poly.type
_entity_poly.pdbx_seq_one_letter_code
_entity_poly.pdbx_strand_id
1 'polypeptide(L)'
;MKNGILKFSFIGIVYLVSFSAVFGQTKKAEAKIYEPTAKEAVKQVFLNSDILLSAGKNCEGVGMSKRDRTILDFLSGVLSFQAEPNTSSSIEFSFKQEKGKRNDLVWVCDLLFRGGDAETPWSNGIRFKMRNSDRRLMRESMMCIGTG
;
A
#
# COMPACT_ATOMS: atom_id res chain seq x y z
N MET A 1 -16.43 74.46 22.65
CA MET A 1 -16.28 73.10 23.23
C MET A 1 -14.97 72.53 22.70
N LYS A 2 -13.98 72.31 23.58
CA LYS A 2 -12.62 71.86 23.24
C LYS A 2 -12.55 70.34 23.44
N ASN A 3 -12.39 69.57 22.38
CA ASN A 3 -12.19 68.12 22.46
C ASN A 3 -10.68 67.83 22.55
N GLY A 4 -10.25 67.35 23.72
CA GLY A 4 -8.87 66.97 24.02
C GLY A 4 -8.53 65.60 23.45
N ILE A 5 -7.40 65.54 22.74
CA ILE A 5 -6.81 64.31 22.20
C ILE A 5 -5.87 63.74 23.27
N LEU A 6 -6.27 62.64 23.90
CA LEU A 6 -5.43 61.88 24.84
C LEU A 6 -4.41 61.06 24.03
N LYS A 7 -3.13 61.41 24.13
CA LYS A 7 -2.01 60.60 23.60
C LYS A 7 -1.58 59.59 24.67
N PHE A 8 -1.88 58.31 24.45
CA PHE A 8 -1.31 57.21 25.23
C PHE A 8 0.03 56.78 24.61
N SER A 9 1.12 57.09 25.31
CA SER A 9 2.44 56.53 25.03
C SER A 9 2.51 55.09 25.55
N PHE A 10 2.47 54.11 24.65
CA PHE A 10 2.77 52.72 24.96
C PHE A 10 4.28 52.50 24.81
N ILE A 11 4.97 52.38 25.94
CA ILE A 11 6.36 51.89 26.01
C ILE A 11 6.27 50.36 25.95
N GLY A 12 6.40 49.80 24.74
CA GLY A 12 6.45 48.36 24.51
C GLY A 12 7.84 47.80 24.81
N ILE A 13 7.96 47.07 25.91
CA ILE A 13 9.17 46.30 26.25
C ILE A 13 9.24 45.09 25.32
N VAL A 14 10.19 45.11 24.38
CA VAL A 14 10.48 44.00 23.46
C VAL A 14 11.34 42.98 24.21
N TYR A 15 10.74 41.91 24.73
CA TYR A 15 11.48 40.75 25.22
C TYR A 15 11.97 39.92 24.04
N LEU A 16 13.26 40.07 23.72
CA LEU A 16 13.99 39.19 22.80
C LEU A 16 14.20 37.83 23.49
N VAL A 17 13.26 36.91 23.29
CA VAL A 17 13.42 35.52 23.73
C VAL A 17 14.28 34.81 22.69
N SER A 18 15.58 34.69 22.99
CA SER A 18 16.54 33.94 22.18
C SER A 18 16.15 32.45 22.17
N PHE A 19 15.39 32.05 21.15
CA PHE A 19 15.07 30.65 20.87
C PHE A 19 16.32 29.99 20.27
N SER A 20 17.19 29.48 21.13
CA SER A 20 18.30 28.61 20.70
C SER A 20 17.68 27.32 20.16
N ALA A 21 17.48 27.27 18.84
CA ALA A 21 17.11 26.06 18.13
C ALA A 21 18.24 25.04 18.30
N VAL A 22 18.09 24.16 19.29
CA VAL A 22 18.91 22.95 19.42
C VAL A 22 18.53 22.06 18.24
N PHE A 23 19.23 22.22 17.13
CA PHE A 23 19.21 21.29 16.01
C PHE A 23 19.87 19.99 16.48
N GLY A 24 19.09 19.18 17.19
CA GLY A 24 19.44 17.79 17.45
C GLY A 24 19.58 17.09 16.12
N GLN A 25 20.82 16.80 15.73
CA GLN A 25 21.12 15.89 14.64
C GLN A 25 20.58 14.50 15.03
N THR A 26 19.30 14.24 14.76
CA THR A 26 18.77 12.89 14.83
C THR A 26 19.52 12.09 13.76
N LYS A 27 20.46 11.25 14.17
CA LYS A 27 21.07 10.26 13.29
C LYS A 27 19.93 9.51 12.61
N LYS A 28 19.73 9.76 11.33
CA LYS A 28 18.69 9.14 10.52
C LYS A 28 19.03 7.66 10.51
N ALA A 29 18.31 6.86 11.32
CA ALA A 29 18.54 5.44 11.39
C ALA A 29 18.48 4.88 9.96
N GLU A 30 19.58 4.28 9.52
CA GLU A 30 19.65 3.66 8.22
C GLU A 30 18.62 2.53 8.21
N ALA A 31 17.53 2.73 7.48
CA ALA A 31 16.42 1.80 7.49
C ALA A 31 16.90 0.48 6.89
N LYS A 32 17.03 -0.54 7.76
CA LYS A 32 17.51 -1.85 7.33
C LYS A 32 16.53 -2.44 6.30
N ILE A 33 17.06 -2.73 5.11
CA ILE A 33 16.32 -3.28 3.99
C ILE A 33 16.14 -4.78 4.25
N TYR A 34 14.90 -5.19 4.49
CA TYR A 34 14.54 -6.60 4.60
C TYR A 34 13.50 -6.95 3.55
N GLU A 35 13.52 -8.16 3.03
CA GLU A 35 12.41 -8.68 2.23
C GLU A 35 11.12 -8.77 3.08
N PRO A 36 9.94 -8.36 2.57
CA PRO A 36 8.68 -8.58 3.25
C PRO A 36 8.41 -10.07 3.41
N THR A 37 7.79 -10.46 4.52
CA THR A 37 7.24 -11.80 4.68
C THR A 37 5.91 -11.94 3.93
N ALA A 38 5.53 -13.17 3.56
CA ALA A 38 4.19 -13.47 3.01
C ALA A 38 3.07 -12.95 3.93
N LYS A 39 3.23 -13.09 5.26
CA LYS A 39 2.25 -12.60 6.25
C LYS A 39 2.07 -11.08 6.18
N GLU A 40 3.16 -10.32 6.03
CA GLU A 40 3.08 -8.85 5.90
C GLU A 40 2.43 -8.43 4.58
N ALA A 41 2.77 -9.10 3.49
CA ALA A 41 2.18 -8.86 2.18
C ALA A 41 0.67 -9.11 2.19
N VAL A 42 0.23 -10.28 2.72
CA VAL A 42 -1.18 -10.62 2.89
C VAL A 42 -1.91 -9.61 3.77
N LYS A 43 -1.31 -9.21 4.90
CA LYS A 43 -1.89 -8.18 5.76
C LYS A 43 -2.13 -6.88 5.00
N GLN A 44 -1.18 -6.45 4.18
CA GLN A 44 -1.34 -5.23 3.38
C GLN A 44 -2.43 -5.37 2.32
N VAL A 45 -2.57 -6.53 1.69
CA VAL A 45 -3.67 -6.81 0.76
C VAL A 45 -5.02 -6.67 1.47
N PHE A 46 -5.20 -7.28 2.64
CA PHE A 46 -6.45 -7.17 3.39
C PHE A 46 -6.76 -5.73 3.83
N LEU A 47 -5.76 -4.98 4.27
CA LEU A 47 -5.91 -3.56 4.64
C LEU A 47 -6.27 -2.66 3.45
N ASN A 48 -6.10 -3.13 2.22
CA ASN A 48 -6.42 -2.41 0.98
C ASN A 48 -7.41 -3.18 0.10
N SER A 49 -8.20 -4.06 0.72
CA SER A 49 -9.14 -4.93 0.02
C SER A 49 -10.34 -4.19 -0.57
N ASP A 50 -10.54 -2.93 -0.16
CA ASP A 50 -11.54 -1.99 -0.66
C ASP A 50 -11.19 -1.37 -2.03
N ILE A 51 -9.99 -1.62 -2.57
CA ILE A 51 -9.60 -1.14 -3.90
C ILE A 51 -10.59 -1.69 -4.95
N LEU A 52 -11.15 -0.80 -5.76
CA LEU A 52 -12.02 -1.17 -6.87
C LEU A 52 -11.22 -1.88 -7.97
N LEU A 53 -11.76 -2.97 -8.52
CA LEU A 53 -11.19 -3.67 -9.66
C LEU A 53 -11.07 -2.74 -10.89
N SER A 54 -11.98 -1.78 -11.06
CA SER A 54 -11.92 -0.78 -12.11
C SER A 54 -10.75 0.22 -11.96
N ALA A 55 -10.17 0.34 -10.77
CA ALA A 55 -9.02 1.21 -10.53
C ALA A 55 -7.67 0.50 -10.75
N GLY A 56 -7.66 -0.83 -10.73
CA GLY A 56 -6.46 -1.65 -10.90
C GLY A 56 -6.12 -1.88 -12.37
N LYS A 57 -4.83 -1.84 -12.71
CA LYS A 57 -4.40 -2.17 -14.08
C LYS A 57 -4.68 -3.66 -14.35
N ASN A 58 -5.22 -3.96 -15.52
CA ASN A 58 -5.58 -5.33 -15.96
C ASN A 58 -6.58 -6.04 -15.02
N CYS A 59 -7.33 -5.32 -14.19
CA CYS A 59 -8.31 -5.91 -13.27
C CYS A 59 -9.75 -5.84 -13.79
N GLU A 60 -9.99 -5.15 -14.91
CA GLU A 60 -11.32 -5.06 -15.49
C GLU A 60 -11.79 -6.43 -15.98
N GLY A 61 -12.95 -6.88 -15.49
CA GLY A 61 -13.53 -8.17 -15.87
C GLY A 61 -12.90 -9.42 -15.20
N VAL A 62 -11.89 -9.26 -14.33
CA VAL A 62 -11.19 -10.39 -13.68
C VAL A 62 -11.98 -11.02 -12.52
N GLY A 63 -13.10 -10.42 -12.14
CA GLY A 63 -14.00 -10.97 -11.12
C GLY A 63 -14.49 -12.38 -11.49
N MET A 64 -14.62 -13.24 -10.48
CA MET A 64 -15.23 -14.56 -10.61
C MET A 64 -16.76 -14.46 -10.74
N SER A 65 -17.34 -13.32 -10.36
CA SER A 65 -18.73 -12.96 -10.57
C SER A 65 -18.89 -11.60 -11.22
N LYS A 66 -19.98 -11.39 -11.96
CA LYS A 66 -20.38 -10.06 -12.50
C LYS A 66 -20.61 -9.01 -11.41
N ARG A 67 -20.79 -9.45 -10.16
CA ARG A 67 -21.01 -8.60 -8.98
C ARG A 67 -19.72 -8.18 -8.30
N ASP A 68 -18.57 -8.76 -8.65
CA ASP A 68 -17.31 -8.42 -8.02
C ASP A 68 -16.92 -6.99 -8.40
N ARG A 69 -16.66 -6.16 -7.38
CA ARG A 69 -16.30 -4.75 -7.54
C ARG A 69 -14.94 -4.43 -6.97
N THR A 70 -14.51 -5.18 -5.95
CA THR A 70 -13.31 -4.91 -5.17
C THR A 70 -12.31 -6.05 -5.22
N ILE A 71 -11.10 -5.77 -4.77
CA ILE A 71 -10.07 -6.79 -4.55
C ILE A 71 -10.53 -7.83 -3.53
N LEU A 72 -11.30 -7.41 -2.52
CA LEU A 72 -11.92 -8.36 -1.59
C LEU A 72 -12.82 -9.36 -2.32
N ASP A 73 -13.73 -8.88 -3.16
CA ASP A 73 -14.67 -9.74 -3.90
C ASP A 73 -13.92 -10.76 -4.78
N PHE A 74 -12.92 -10.27 -5.53
CA PHE A 74 -12.06 -11.11 -6.36
C PHE A 74 -11.34 -12.18 -5.54
N LEU A 75 -10.67 -11.79 -4.44
CA LEU A 75 -9.93 -12.73 -3.60
C LEU A 75 -10.86 -13.73 -2.92
N SER A 76 -12.04 -13.30 -2.48
CA SER A 76 -13.07 -14.20 -1.91
C SER A 76 -13.54 -15.22 -2.94
N GLY A 77 -13.76 -14.81 -4.19
CA GLY A 77 -14.08 -15.72 -5.29
C GLY A 77 -12.98 -16.76 -5.52
N VAL A 78 -11.73 -16.31 -5.69
CA VAL A 78 -10.58 -17.20 -5.90
C VAL A 78 -10.38 -18.17 -4.73
N LEU A 79 -10.47 -17.70 -3.49
CA LEU A 79 -10.35 -18.54 -2.29
C LEU A 79 -11.48 -19.56 -2.18
N SER A 80 -12.70 -19.23 -2.64
CA SER A 80 -13.80 -20.19 -2.66
C SER A 80 -13.53 -21.35 -3.62
N PHE A 81 -12.97 -21.08 -4.81
CA PHE A 81 -12.54 -22.13 -5.74
C PHE A 81 -11.41 -23.00 -5.17
N GLN A 82 -10.47 -22.40 -4.43
CA GLN A 82 -9.40 -23.19 -3.79
C GLN A 82 -9.91 -24.13 -2.70
N ALA A 83 -11.07 -23.82 -2.10
CA ALA A 83 -11.68 -24.66 -1.06
C ALA A 83 -12.46 -25.85 -1.64
N GLU A 84 -12.60 -25.97 -2.95
CA GLU A 84 -13.31 -27.08 -3.57
C GLU A 84 -12.56 -28.41 -3.40
N PRO A 85 -13.28 -29.48 -3.00
CA PRO A 85 -12.67 -30.79 -2.85
C PRO A 85 -12.14 -31.28 -4.20
N ASN A 86 -10.95 -31.90 -4.18
CA ASN A 86 -10.26 -32.49 -5.34
C ASN A 86 -9.56 -31.51 -6.29
N THR A 87 -9.43 -30.23 -5.93
CA THR A 87 -8.54 -29.32 -6.66
C THR A 87 -7.13 -29.36 -6.06
N SER A 88 -6.09 -29.40 -6.90
CA SER A 88 -4.70 -29.22 -6.46
C SER A 88 -4.40 -27.72 -6.43
N SER A 89 -4.72 -27.07 -5.32
CA SER A 89 -4.59 -25.62 -5.18
C SER A 89 -3.34 -25.22 -4.38
N SER A 90 -2.69 -24.13 -4.80
CA SER A 90 -1.55 -23.55 -4.08
C SER A 90 -1.62 -22.02 -4.06
N ILE A 91 -0.98 -21.43 -3.04
CA ILE A 91 -0.79 -19.98 -2.94
C ILE A 91 0.72 -19.71 -2.96
N GLU A 92 1.15 -18.90 -3.91
CA GLU A 92 2.56 -18.54 -4.11
C GLU A 92 2.77 -17.06 -3.87
N PHE A 93 3.88 -16.75 -3.20
CA PHE A 93 4.37 -15.38 -3.03
C PHE A 93 5.74 -15.25 -3.66
N SER A 94 5.98 -14.13 -4.34
CA SER A 94 7.32 -13.74 -4.74
C SER A 94 7.57 -12.28 -4.43
N PHE A 95 8.82 -11.98 -4.09
CA PHE A 95 9.28 -10.64 -3.73
C PHE A 95 10.46 -10.27 -4.61
N LYS A 96 10.39 -9.09 -5.21
CA LYS A 96 11.50 -8.54 -6.00
C LYS A 96 11.73 -7.10 -5.61
N GLN A 97 12.95 -6.79 -5.21
CA GLN A 97 13.34 -5.41 -4.92
C GLN A 97 13.51 -4.63 -6.22
N GLU A 98 12.96 -3.42 -6.27
CA GLU A 98 13.11 -2.49 -7.39
C GLU A 98 13.36 -1.06 -6.88
N LYS A 99 13.98 -0.24 -7.74
CA LYS A 99 14.06 1.20 -7.52
C LYS A 99 12.72 1.83 -7.89
N GLY A 100 12.10 2.48 -6.92
CA GLY A 100 10.92 3.31 -7.08
C GLY A 100 11.25 4.72 -7.57
N LYS A 101 10.26 5.61 -7.48
CA LYS A 101 10.45 7.03 -7.78
C LYS A 101 11.43 7.64 -6.76
N ARG A 102 12.20 8.65 -7.18
CA ARG A 102 13.12 9.41 -6.30
C ARG A 102 14.19 8.55 -5.60
N ASN A 103 14.60 7.44 -6.20
CA ASN A 103 15.55 6.46 -5.63
C ASN A 103 15.07 5.76 -4.35
N ASP A 104 13.77 5.81 -4.04
CA ASP A 104 13.22 5.00 -2.95
C ASP A 104 13.25 3.51 -3.32
N LEU A 105 13.51 2.64 -2.35
CA LEU A 105 13.42 1.19 -2.56
C LEU A 105 11.98 0.71 -2.35
N VAL A 106 11.51 -0.09 -3.30
CA VAL A 106 10.18 -0.73 -3.23
C VAL A 106 10.32 -2.23 -3.45
N TRP A 107 9.39 -2.98 -2.87
CA TRP A 107 9.23 -4.41 -3.11
C TRP A 107 8.06 -4.61 -4.06
N VAL A 108 8.30 -5.24 -5.20
CA VAL A 108 7.26 -5.79 -6.06
C VAL A 108 6.88 -7.14 -5.47
N CYS A 109 5.61 -7.26 -5.09
CA CYS A 109 5.05 -8.44 -4.46
C CYS A 109 4.04 -9.06 -5.41
N ASP A 110 4.22 -10.33 -5.74
CA ASP A 110 3.23 -11.11 -6.46
C ASP A 110 2.58 -12.10 -5.50
N LEU A 111 1.25 -12.10 -5.48
CA LEU A 111 0.42 -13.10 -4.82
C LEU A 111 -0.34 -13.85 -5.91
N LEU A 112 0.01 -15.11 -6.11
CA LEU A 112 -0.59 -15.99 -7.09
C LEU A 112 -1.35 -17.11 -6.41
N PHE A 113 -2.56 -17.34 -6.87
CA PHE A 113 -3.38 -18.51 -6.60
C PHE A 113 -3.29 -19.41 -7.82
N ARG A 114 -2.90 -20.65 -7.61
CA ARG A 114 -2.92 -21.68 -8.66
C ARG A 114 -3.93 -22.75 -8.29
N GLY A 115 -4.47 -23.38 -9.31
CA GLY A 115 -5.36 -24.52 -9.16
C GLY A 115 -5.67 -25.16 -10.50
N GLY A 116 -6.66 -26.04 -10.48
CA GLY A 116 -7.02 -26.87 -11.63
C GLY A 116 -6.32 -28.22 -11.57
N ASP A 117 -6.58 -29.03 -12.58
CA ASP A 117 -5.91 -30.29 -12.82
C ASP A 117 -4.81 -30.13 -13.87
N ALA A 118 -4.19 -31.24 -14.29
CA ALA A 118 -3.13 -31.23 -15.28
C ALA A 118 -3.63 -30.79 -16.68
N GLU A 119 -4.91 -30.91 -16.96
CA GLU A 119 -5.50 -30.59 -18.27
C GLU A 119 -5.94 -29.12 -18.35
N THR A 120 -6.46 -28.58 -17.25
CA THR A 120 -6.98 -27.21 -17.18
C THR A 120 -6.35 -26.45 -16.00
N PRO A 121 -5.03 -26.20 -16.02
CA PRO A 121 -4.38 -25.41 -14.99
C PRO A 121 -4.84 -23.95 -15.12
N TRP A 122 -5.16 -23.33 -13.99
CA TRP A 122 -5.45 -21.91 -13.92
C TRP A 122 -4.54 -21.21 -12.91
N SER A 123 -4.30 -19.93 -13.14
CA SER A 123 -3.61 -19.07 -12.19
C SER A 123 -4.23 -17.69 -12.21
N ASN A 124 -4.55 -17.18 -11.02
CA ASN A 124 -5.11 -15.85 -10.81
C ASN A 124 -4.35 -15.19 -9.67
N GLY A 125 -4.25 -13.87 -9.67
CA GLY A 125 -3.52 -13.20 -8.60
C GLY A 125 -3.43 -11.70 -8.75
N ILE A 126 -2.64 -11.12 -7.86
CA ILE A 126 -2.38 -9.69 -7.82
C ILE A 126 -0.89 -9.42 -7.71
N ARG A 127 -0.43 -8.38 -8.39
CA ARG A 127 0.87 -7.75 -8.21
C ARG A 127 0.68 -6.37 -7.62
N PHE A 128 1.53 -6.01 -6.66
CA PHE A 128 1.51 -4.69 -6.05
C PHE A 128 2.91 -4.31 -5.57
N LYS A 129 3.10 -3.03 -5.24
CA LYS A 129 4.33 -2.51 -4.68
C LYS A 129 4.16 -2.17 -3.21
N MET A 130 5.16 -2.50 -2.40
CA MET A 130 5.26 -2.10 -1.00
C MET A 130 6.46 -1.18 -0.82
N ARG A 131 6.28 -0.08 -0.09
CA ARG A 131 7.40 0.79 0.29
C ARG A 131 8.30 0.09 1.29
N ASN A 132 9.62 0.18 1.10
CA ASN A 132 10.57 -0.42 2.03
C ASN A 132 10.57 0.30 3.41
N SER A 133 10.29 1.60 3.44
CA SER A 133 10.37 2.44 4.65
C SER A 133 9.32 2.11 5.71
N ASP A 134 8.07 1.87 5.30
CA ASP A 134 6.93 1.69 6.21
C ASP A 134 6.11 0.43 5.95
N ARG A 135 6.55 -0.41 4.99
CA ARG A 135 5.87 -1.65 4.60
C ARG A 135 4.42 -1.44 4.18
N ARG A 136 4.06 -0.24 3.72
CA ARG A 136 2.71 0.04 3.22
C ARG A 136 2.62 -0.27 1.73
N LEU A 137 1.50 -0.86 1.34
CA LEU A 137 1.13 -1.06 -0.05
C LEU A 137 0.88 0.29 -0.73
N MET A 138 1.40 0.43 -1.95
CA MET A 138 1.14 1.56 -2.84
C MET A 138 -0.12 1.25 -3.64
N ARG A 139 -1.27 1.78 -3.24
CA ARG A 139 -2.60 1.37 -3.75
C ARG A 139 -2.70 1.46 -5.27
N GLU A 140 -2.13 2.51 -5.84
CA GLU A 140 -2.09 2.78 -7.28
C GLU A 140 -1.23 1.81 -8.09
N SER A 141 -0.43 0.97 -7.42
CA SER A 141 0.43 -0.03 -8.07
C SER A 141 -0.24 -1.39 -8.23
N MET A 142 -1.46 -1.55 -7.70
CA MET A 142 -2.17 -2.81 -7.75
C MET A 142 -2.58 -3.16 -9.19
N MET A 143 -2.28 -4.39 -9.57
CA MET A 143 -2.65 -4.95 -10.86
C MET A 143 -3.03 -6.42 -10.71
N CYS A 144 -3.96 -6.87 -11.53
CA CYS A 144 -4.34 -8.27 -11.60
C CYS A 144 -3.40 -8.98 -12.58
N ILE A 145 -3.02 -10.20 -12.22
CA ILE A 145 -2.08 -11.05 -12.95
C ILE A 145 -2.62 -12.48 -13.00
N GLY A 146 -2.11 -13.28 -13.93
CA GLY A 146 -2.57 -14.66 -14.14
C GLY A 146 -3.12 -14.88 -15.54
N THR A 147 -3.63 -16.08 -15.77
CA THR A 147 -4.14 -16.58 -17.06
C THR A 147 -5.43 -17.38 -16.87
N GLY A 148 -6.27 -16.99 -15.92
CA GLY A 148 -7.61 -17.55 -15.72
C GLY A 148 -8.60 -17.10 -16.79
#